data_AF-A0A6P0Z1H2-F1
#
_entry.id   AF-A0A6P0Z1H2-F1
#
_cell.length_a   1.000
_cell.length_b   1.000
_cell.length_c   1.000
_cell.angle_alpha   90.00
_cell.angle_beta   90.00
_cell.angle_gamma   90.00
#
_symmetry.space_group_name_H-M   'P 1'
#
loop_
_entity.id
_entity.type
_entity.pdbx_description
1 polymer ?
#
loop_
_entity_poly.entity_id
_entity_poly.type
_entity_poly.pdbx_seq_one_letter_code
_entity_poly.pdbx_strand_id
1 'polypeptide(L)' 'MLYLQFLHISLGSLRELDTQLLIAQRVKLAENKLFLSLINEVEEMQKILVATVNKLKT' A
#
# COMPACT_ATOMS: atom_id res chain seq x y z
N MET A 1 -10.88 -5.39 18.35
CA MET A 1 -9.48 -5.28 18.81
C MET A 1 -8.52 -6.03 17.88
N LEU A 2 -8.64 -7.36 17.74
CA LEU A 2 -7.79 -8.17 16.84
C LEU A 2 -7.92 -7.81 15.34
N TYR A 3 -9.14 -7.59 14.85
CA TYR A 3 -9.39 -7.25 13.44
C TYR A 3 -8.73 -5.91 13.01
N LEU A 4 -8.86 -4.87 13.84
CA LEU A 4 -8.16 -3.60 13.62
C LEU A 4 -6.63 -3.76 13.62
N GLN A 5 -6.11 -4.69 14.40
CA GLN A 5 -4.69 -4.99 14.44
C GLN A 5 -4.21 -5.63 13.13
N PHE A 6 -4.99 -6.56 12.58
CA PHE A 6 -4.71 -7.10 11.23
C PHE A 6 -4.76 -6.02 10.15
N LEU A 7 -5.74 -5.11 10.20
CA LEU A 7 -5.80 -3.99 9.25
C LEU A 7 -4.59 -3.04 9.39
N HIS A 8 -4.11 -2.81 10.61
CA HIS A 8 -2.90 -2.03 10.83
C HIS A 8 -1.64 -2.72 10.29
N ILE A 9 -1.52 -4.04 10.46
CA ILE A 9 -0.44 -4.84 9.87
C ILE A 9 -0.49 -4.73 8.35
N SER A 10 -1.65 -4.97 7.75
CA SER A 10 -1.83 -4.86 6.29
C SER A 10 -1.49 -3.47 5.76
N LEU A 11 -1.87 -2.39 6.46
CA LEU A 11 -1.50 -1.02 6.07
C LEU A 11 0.02 -0.79 6.15
N GLY A 12 0.67 -1.34 7.18
CA GLY A 12 2.13 -1.32 7.31
C GLY A 12 2.82 -2.02 6.13
N SER A 13 2.39 -3.24 5.81
CA SER A 13 2.91 -4.00 4.67
C SER A 13 2.69 -3.28 3.33
N LEU A 14 1.55 -2.60 3.17
CA LEU A 14 1.26 -1.88 1.92
C LEU A 14 2.14 -0.63 1.73
N ARG A 15 2.51 0.04 2.83
CA ARG A 15 3.49 1.15 2.80
C ARG A 15 4.91 0.68 2.51
N GLU A 16 5.26 -0.50 3.03
CA GLU A 16 6.55 -1.12 2.72
C GLU A 16 6.63 -1.49 1.23
N LEU A 17 5.56 -2.08 0.67
CA LEU A 17 5.47 -2.37 -0.76
C LEU A 17 5.62 -1.10 -1.61
N ASP A 18 4.92 -0.02 -1.29
CA ASP A 18 5.04 1.27 -1.99
C ASP A 18 6.50 1.77 -2.01
N THR A 19 7.18 1.69 -0.85
CA THR A 19 8.60 2.04 -0.75
C THR A 19 9.48 1.18 -1.65
N GLN A 20 9.26 -0.14 -1.65
CA GLN A 20 10.01 -1.08 -2.49
C GLN A 20 9.76 -0.82 -3.98
N LEU A 21 8.53 -0.48 -4.37
CA LEU A 21 8.19 -0.15 -5.75
C LEU A 21 8.89 1.13 -6.23
N LEU A 22 8.90 2.18 -5.40
CA LEU A 22 9.61 3.41 -5.69
C LEU A 22 11.13 3.19 -5.83
N ILE A 23 11.72 2.35 -4.97
CA ILE A 23 13.13 1.97 -5.07
C ILE A 23 13.36 1.23 -6.39
N ALA A 24 12.57 0.19 -6.67
CA ALA A 24 12.73 -0.63 -7.86
C ALA A 24 12.55 0.15 -9.17
N GLN A 25 11.66 1.14 -9.17
CA GLN A 25 11.54 2.11 -10.28
C GLN A 25 12.83 2.93 -10.43
N ARG A 26 13.39 3.46 -9.34
CA ARG A 26 14.62 4.27 -9.38
C ARG A 26 15.84 3.49 -9.85
N VAL A 27 15.94 2.21 -9.50
CA VAL A 27 17.05 1.34 -9.94
C VAL A 27 16.76 0.60 -11.25
N LYS A 28 15.65 0.93 -11.94
CA LYS A 28 15.25 0.35 -13.24
C LYS A 28 15.18 -1.18 -13.23
N LEU A 29 14.68 -1.76 -12.13
CA LEU A 29 14.60 -3.21 -11.95
C LEU A 29 13.48 -3.89 -12.76
N ALA A 30 12.50 -3.14 -13.28
CA ALA A 30 11.51 -3.66 -14.22
C ALA A 30 10.97 -2.55 -15.14
N GLU A 31 10.21 -2.94 -16.17
CA GLU A 31 9.66 -2.02 -17.15
C GLU A 31 8.70 -0.98 -16.52
N ASN A 32 8.88 0.28 -16.90
CA ASN A 32 8.22 1.43 -16.28
C ASN A 32 6.68 1.38 -16.41
N LYS A 33 6.15 0.71 -17.44
CA LYS A 33 4.71 0.55 -17.67
C LYS A 33 4.03 -0.33 -16.61
N LEU A 34 4.71 -1.37 -16.13
CA LEU A 34 4.20 -2.25 -15.08
C LEU A 34 4.16 -1.53 -13.72
N PHE A 35 5.18 -0.71 -13.44
CA PHE A 35 5.30 0.03 -12.19
C PHE A 35 4.17 1.06 -12.00
N LEU A 36 3.83 1.82 -13.04
CA LEU A 36 2.83 2.88 -12.91
C LEU A 36 1.44 2.33 -12.53
N SER A 37 1.02 1.22 -13.14
CA SER A 37 -0.27 0.59 -12.77
C SER A 37 -0.24 0.10 -11.33
N LEU A 38 0.84 -0.59 -10.94
CA LEU A 38 0.95 -1.19 -9.63
C LEU A 38 1.06 -0.15 -8.50
N ILE A 39 1.80 0.94 -8.71
CA ILE A 39 1.89 2.05 -7.74
C ILE A 39 0.50 2.67 -7.51
N ASN A 40 -0.27 2.90 -8.58
CA ASN A 40 -1.62 3.45 -8.47
C ASN A 40 -2.56 2.51 -7.69
N GLU A 41 -2.49 1.20 -7.93
CA GLU A 41 -3.29 0.20 -7.20
C GLU A 41 -2.90 0.14 -5.72
N VAL A 42 -1.61 0.20 -5.42
CA VAL A 42 -1.11 0.25 -4.04
C VAL A 42 -1.61 1.51 -3.34
N GLU A 43 -1.50 2.68 -3.97
CA GLU A 43 -1.96 3.95 -3.38
C GLU A 43 -3.48 3.91 -3.10
N GLU A 44 -4.28 3.38 -4.02
CA GLU A 44 -5.73 3.26 -3.85
C GLU A 44 -6.08 2.31 -2.70
N MET A 45 -5.40 1.18 -2.60
CA MET A 45 -5.61 0.23 -1.51
C MET A 45 -5.23 0.84 -0.14
N GLN A 46 -4.20 1.70 -0.06
CA GLN A 46 -3.89 2.44 1.17
C GLN A 46 -5.06 3.37 1.57
N LYS A 47 -5.63 4.11 0.62
CA LYS A 47 -6.77 5.02 0.87
C LYS A 47 -7.96 4.25 1.42
N ILE A 48 -8.30 3.13 0.78
CA ILE A 48 -9.38 2.24 1.23
C ILE A 48 -9.11 1.74 2.65
N LEU A 49 -7.92 1.19 2.92
CA LEU A 49 -7.60 0.67 4.25
C LEU A 49 -7.65 1.74 5.33
N VAL A 50 -7.13 2.95 5.06
CA VAL A 50 -7.18 4.08 6.00
C VAL A 50 -8.64 4.47 6.28
N ALA A 51 -9.47 4.60 5.24
CA ALA A 51 -10.88 4.92 5.40
C ALA A 51 -11.61 3.84 6.22
N THR A 52 -11.35 2.56 5.94
CA THR A 52 -11.93 1.43 6.67
C THR A 52 -11.49 1.42 8.13
N VAL A 53 -10.20 1.57 8.42
CA VAL A 53 -9.67 1.63 9.79
C VAL A 53 -10.28 2.79 10.56
N ASN A 54 -10.39 3.97 9.95
CA ASN A 54 -10.99 5.13 10.59
C ASN A 54 -12.48 4.89 10.88
N LYS A 55 -13.23 4.33 9.92
CA LYS A 55 -14.65 4.02 10.09
C LYS A 55 -14.92 2.99 11.19
N LEU A 56 -13.99 2.06 11.43
CA LEU A 56 -14.12 1.02 12.47
C LEU A 56 -13.61 1.45 13.86
N LYS A 57 -12.91 2.59 13.94
CA LYS A 57 -12.48 3.20 15.21
C LYS A 57 -13.55 4.10 15.83
N THR A 58 -14.40 4.70 14.99
CA THR A 58 -15.63 5.42 15.37
C THR A 58 -16.76 4.44 15.66
#